data_AF-A0A553QXH5-F1
#
_entry.id   AF-A0A553QXH5-F1
#
_cell.length_a   1.000
_cell.length_b   1.000
_cell.length_c   1.000
_cell.angle_alpha   90.00
_cell.angle_beta   90.00
_cell.angle_gamma   90.00
#
_symmetry.space_group_name_H-M   'P 1'
#
loop_
_entity.id
_entity.type
_entity.pdbx_description
1 polymer ?
#
loop_
_entity_poly.entity_id
_entity_poly.type
_entity_poly.pdbx_seq_one_letter_code
_entity_poly.pdbx_strand_id
1 'polypeptide(L)'
;MSKGLAAALQEWKIQEKEFHQLQESHRLYLQKLEEVSKLQKYVAGSIAHQKKNLKDNLKSLKKFSKGLTEEENNVVEETKERIRNMPNLILQMETFLPKKNGIYLSLVLGSVNVNLPTKDAKAEYKDEYERFKLYVTVILFLLSFICCFFVNYRFLDALLNFLLVWYYCTLTIRETILISNGSRIKGWWVFHHYITTFLSGVMLTW
;
A
#
# COMPACT_ATOMS: atom_id res chain seq x y z
N MET A 1 -6.03 -7.72 59.96
CA MET A 1 -6.27 -8.06 58.54
C MET A 1 -5.53 -9.36 58.22
N SER A 2 -6.12 -10.27 57.44
CA SER A 2 -5.37 -11.44 56.95
C SER A 2 -4.25 -10.96 56.02
N LYS A 3 -3.08 -11.61 56.06
CA LYS A 3 -1.95 -11.26 55.19
C LYS A 3 -2.32 -11.27 53.70
N GLY A 4 -3.25 -12.16 53.30
CA GLY A 4 -3.77 -12.22 51.93
C GLY A 4 -4.58 -10.99 51.52
N LEU A 5 -5.39 -10.40 52.41
CA LEU A 5 -6.15 -9.19 52.11
C LEU A 5 -5.25 -7.96 51.93
N ALA A 6 -4.20 -7.85 52.75
CA ALA A 6 -3.23 -6.76 52.63
C ALA A 6 -2.42 -6.83 51.33
N ALA A 7 -2.02 -8.04 50.92
CA ALA A 7 -1.35 -8.26 49.64
C ALA A 7 -2.26 -7.92 48.44
N ALA A 8 -3.50 -8.40 48.46
CA ALA A 8 -4.47 -8.11 47.40
C ALA A 8 -4.76 -6.61 47.26
N LEU A 9 -4.85 -5.86 48.38
CA LEU A 9 -5.04 -4.41 48.36
C LEU A 9 -3.81 -3.65 47.84
N GLN A 10 -2.60 -4.14 48.10
CA GLN A 10 -1.38 -3.55 47.52
C GLN A 10 -1.31 -3.80 46.01
N GLU A 11 -1.61 -5.01 45.57
CA GLU A 11 -1.61 -5.35 44.14
C GLU A 11 -2.68 -4.56 43.38
N TRP A 12 -3.87 -4.39 43.96
CA TRP A 12 -4.90 -3.50 43.40
C TRP A 12 -4.41 -2.06 43.23
N LYS A 13 -3.70 -1.49 44.21
CA LYS A 13 -3.15 -0.14 44.09
C LYS A 13 -2.08 -0.01 42.99
N ILE A 14 -1.30 -1.06 42.76
CA ILE A 14 -0.33 -1.09 41.66
C ILE A 14 -1.07 -1.08 40.32
N GLN A 15 -2.08 -1.95 40.17
CA GLN A 15 -2.90 -2.02 38.97
C GLN A 15 -3.65 -0.70 38.69
N GLU A 16 -4.17 -0.04 39.72
CA GLU A 16 -4.83 1.26 39.59
C GLU A 16 -3.85 2.33 39.07
N LYS A 17 -2.62 2.33 39.58
CA LYS A 17 -1.56 3.24 39.09
C LYS A 17 -1.17 2.94 37.64
N GLU A 18 -1.00 1.67 37.29
CA GLU A 18 -0.69 1.24 35.90
C GLU A 18 -1.83 1.64 34.94
N PHE A 19 -3.07 1.48 35.37
CA PHE A 19 -4.24 1.88 34.58
C PHE A 19 -4.28 3.39 34.34
N HIS A 20 -3.98 4.21 35.35
CA HIS A 20 -3.86 5.65 35.16
C HIS A 20 -2.74 6.03 34.18
N GLN A 21 -1.58 5.36 34.24
CA GLN A 21 -0.49 5.58 33.28
C GLN A 21 -0.90 5.18 31.85
N LEU A 22 -1.65 4.09 31.70
CA LEU A 22 -2.21 3.67 30.41
C LEU A 22 -3.18 4.71 29.84
N GLN A 23 -4.06 5.28 30.68
CA GLN A 23 -4.98 6.33 30.25
C GLN A 23 -4.24 7.58 29.74
N GLU A 24 -3.19 8.00 30.43
CA GLU A 24 -2.37 9.13 29.99
C GLU A 24 -1.64 8.83 28.67
N SER A 25 -1.07 7.63 28.55
CA SER A 25 -0.40 7.18 27.32
C SER A 25 -1.37 7.12 26.13
N HIS A 26 -2.59 6.63 26.34
CA HIS A 26 -3.65 6.59 25.32
C HIS A 26 -4.06 8.01 24.89
N ARG A 27 -4.20 8.95 25.83
CA ARG A 27 -4.47 10.36 25.51
C ARG A 27 -3.37 10.96 24.64
N LEU A 28 -2.10 10.72 24.97
CA LEU A 28 -0.97 11.18 24.18
C LEU A 28 -0.95 10.55 22.78
N TYR A 29 -1.25 9.25 22.68
CA TYR A 29 -1.37 8.56 21.40
C TYR A 29 -2.42 9.22 20.49
N LEU A 30 -3.63 9.52 21.01
CA LEU A 30 -4.68 10.19 20.23
C LEU A 30 -4.25 11.59 19.75
N GLN A 31 -3.58 12.35 20.61
CA GLN A 31 -3.05 13.67 20.22
C GLN A 31 -2.03 13.55 19.07
N LYS A 32 -1.11 12.58 19.16
CA LYS A 32 -0.12 12.35 18.10
C LYS A 32 -0.75 11.90 16.79
N LEU A 33 -1.81 11.09 16.85
CA LEU A 33 -2.55 10.67 15.67
C LEU A 33 -3.19 11.87 14.95
N GLU A 34 -3.77 12.81 15.70
CA GLU A 34 -4.35 14.03 15.14
C GLU A 34 -3.27 14.96 14.53
N GLU A 35 -2.15 15.15 15.23
CA GLU A 35 -1.00 15.93 14.74
C GLU A 35 -0.47 15.36 13.41
N VAL A 36 -0.30 14.04 13.33
CA VAL A 36 0.12 13.36 12.09
C VAL A 36 -0.88 13.58 10.96
N SER A 37 -2.18 13.48 11.23
CA SER A 37 -3.22 13.72 10.23
C SER A 37 -3.19 15.17 9.69
N LYS A 38 -3.01 16.15 10.58
CA LYS A 38 -2.88 17.56 10.19
C LYS A 38 -1.65 17.80 9.33
N LEU A 39 -0.50 17.25 9.72
CA LEU A 39 0.75 17.34 8.95
C LEU A 39 0.61 16.68 7.58
N GLN A 40 0.00 15.50 7.49
CA GLN A 40 -0.24 14.82 6.21
C GLN A 40 -1.06 15.70 5.25
N LYS A 41 -2.13 16.33 5.72
CA LYS A 41 -2.95 17.24 4.90
C LYS A 41 -2.16 18.46 4.45
N TYR A 42 -1.37 19.06 5.34
CA TYR A 42 -0.53 20.22 5.03
C TYR A 42 0.53 19.90 3.96
N VAL A 43 1.27 18.79 4.13
CA VAL A 43 2.31 18.38 3.17
C VAL A 43 1.68 18.01 1.82
N ALA A 44 0.55 17.29 1.81
CA ALA A 44 -0.17 16.96 0.58
C ALA A 44 -0.60 18.22 -0.20
N GLY A 45 -1.16 19.21 0.51
CA GLY A 45 -1.53 20.50 -0.09
C GLY A 45 -0.33 21.26 -0.64
N SER A 46 0.76 21.31 0.12
CA SER A 46 2.00 22.00 -0.26
C SER A 46 2.66 21.36 -1.48
N ILE A 47 2.70 20.02 -1.56
CA ILE A 47 3.19 19.30 -2.74
C ILE A 47 2.33 19.59 -3.97
N ALA A 48 1.00 19.56 -3.83
CA ALA A 48 0.10 19.86 -4.94
C ALA A 48 0.33 21.29 -5.49
N HIS A 49 0.52 22.25 -4.58
CA HIS A 49 0.87 23.63 -4.94
C HIS A 49 2.22 23.72 -5.66
N GLN A 50 3.27 23.09 -5.11
CA GLN A 50 4.60 23.08 -5.74
C GLN A 50 4.59 22.43 -7.13
N LYS A 51 3.89 21.31 -7.31
CA LYS A 51 3.74 20.68 -8.64
C LYS A 51 3.09 21.62 -9.65
N LYS A 52 2.08 22.38 -9.24
CA LYS A 52 1.43 23.37 -10.10
C LYS A 52 2.41 24.49 -10.48
N ASN A 53 3.11 25.06 -9.50
CA ASN A 53 4.07 26.14 -9.72
C ASN A 53 5.22 25.70 -10.64
N LEU A 54 5.76 24.50 -10.45
CA LEU A 54 6.80 23.96 -11.34
C LEU A 54 6.31 23.81 -12.78
N LYS A 55 5.07 23.34 -12.97
CA LYS A 55 4.45 23.22 -14.30
C LYS A 55 4.25 24.58 -14.96
N ASP A 56 3.80 25.58 -14.20
CA ASP A 56 3.55 26.93 -14.71
C ASP A 56 4.87 27.67 -15.00
N ASN A 57 5.88 27.53 -14.14
CA ASN A 57 7.23 28.06 -14.38
C ASN A 57 7.84 27.47 -15.64
N LEU A 58 7.72 26.16 -15.86
CA LEU A 58 8.23 25.50 -17.07
C LEU A 58 7.53 26.02 -18.34
N LYS A 59 6.23 26.32 -18.28
CA LYS A 59 5.49 26.93 -19.40
C LYS A 59 5.97 28.36 -19.66
N SER A 60 6.14 29.16 -18.61
CA SER A 60 6.63 30.53 -18.72
C SER A 60 8.03 30.58 -19.31
N LEU A 61 8.96 29.75 -18.84
CA LEU A 61 10.33 29.67 -19.38
C LEU A 61 10.36 29.25 -20.86
N LYS A 62 9.42 28.39 -21.30
CA LYS A 62 9.26 28.06 -22.73
C LYS A 62 8.71 29.22 -23.56
N LYS A 63 7.95 30.14 -22.96
CA LYS A 63 7.38 31.31 -23.64
C LYS A 63 8.42 32.41 -23.82
N PHE A 64 9.29 32.61 -22.83
CA PHE A 64 10.36 33.61 -22.86
C PHE A 64 11.59 33.20 -23.65
N SER A 65 11.69 31.96 -24.13
CA SER A 65 12.87 31.47 -24.86
C SER A 65 13.01 31.99 -26.30
N LYS A 66 12.33 33.06 -26.68
CA LYS A 66 12.45 33.70 -27.99
C LYS A 66 13.05 35.09 -27.81
N GLY A 67 14.21 35.33 -28.43
CA GLY A 67 14.88 36.65 -28.41
C GLY A 67 15.76 36.93 -27.18
N LEU A 68 16.22 35.89 -26.48
CA LEU A 68 17.15 36.00 -25.34
C LEU A 68 18.60 36.11 -25.81
N THR A 69 19.42 36.81 -25.02
CA THR A 69 20.89 36.84 -25.17
C THR A 69 21.54 35.51 -24.76
N GLU A 70 22.83 35.32 -25.06
CA GLU A 70 23.54 34.06 -24.80
C GLU A 70 23.67 33.76 -23.29
N GLU A 71 23.97 34.77 -22.46
CA GLU A 71 23.90 34.67 -20.99
C GLU A 71 22.50 34.31 -20.49
N GLU A 72 21.45 34.95 -21.00
CA GLU A 72 20.07 34.69 -20.58
C GLU A 72 19.60 33.28 -20.95
N ASN A 73 20.03 32.77 -22.11
CA ASN A 73 19.75 31.39 -22.50
C ASN A 73 20.42 30.38 -21.55
N ASN A 74 21.67 30.63 -21.14
CA ASN A 74 22.37 29.77 -20.19
C ASN A 74 21.65 29.71 -18.82
N VAL A 75 21.21 30.86 -18.29
CA VAL A 75 20.45 30.93 -17.03
C VAL A 75 19.10 30.21 -17.14
N VAL A 76 18.41 30.33 -18.28
CA VAL A 76 17.14 29.66 -18.53
C VAL A 76 17.31 28.13 -18.63
N GLU A 77 18.35 27.64 -19.29
CA GLU A 77 18.63 26.21 -19.38
C GLU A 77 19.05 25.63 -18.02
N GLU A 78 19.92 26.31 -17.25
CA GLU A 78 20.27 25.89 -15.90
C GLU A 78 19.02 25.81 -14.99
N THR A 79 18.13 26.81 -15.10
CA THR A 79 16.86 26.84 -14.35
C THR A 79 15.93 25.69 -14.78
N LYS A 80 15.86 25.37 -16.08
CA LYS A 80 15.08 24.22 -16.58
C LYS A 80 15.65 22.90 -16.07
N GLU A 81 16.97 22.73 -16.02
CA GLU A 81 17.58 21.53 -15.46
C GLU A 81 17.27 21.37 -13.97
N ARG A 82 17.37 22.45 -13.18
CA ARG A 82 16.98 22.43 -11.76
C ARG A 82 15.51 22.07 -11.57
N ILE A 83 14.62 22.61 -12.40
CA ILE A 83 13.19 22.26 -12.40
C ILE A 83 12.98 20.79 -12.80
N ARG A 84 13.80 20.22 -13.69
CA ARG A 84 13.73 18.80 -14.08
C ARG A 84 14.19 17.83 -12.99
N ASN A 85 15.00 18.28 -12.03
CA ASN A 85 15.49 17.46 -10.92
C ASN A 85 14.53 17.43 -9.71
N MET A 86 13.70 18.46 -9.52
CA MET A 86 12.70 18.57 -8.44
C MET A 86 11.62 17.46 -8.40
N PRO A 87 11.11 16.91 -9.52
CA PRO A 87 10.10 15.86 -9.54
C PRO A 87 10.49 14.59 -8.77
N ASN A 88 11.78 14.22 -8.78
CA ASN A 88 12.26 13.03 -8.06
C ASN A 88 12.17 13.24 -6.54
N LEU A 89 12.50 14.44 -6.06
CA LEU A 89 12.39 14.78 -4.65
C LEU A 89 10.92 14.79 -4.20
N ILE A 90 10.04 15.37 -5.02
CA ILE A 90 8.60 15.39 -4.77
C ILE A 90 8.04 13.96 -4.74
N LEU A 91 8.45 13.08 -5.66
CA LEU A 91 8.02 11.69 -5.69
C LEU A 91 8.44 10.91 -4.42
N GLN A 92 9.64 11.20 -3.89
CA GLN A 92 10.08 10.62 -2.62
C GLN A 92 9.19 11.09 -1.46
N MET A 93 8.88 12.39 -1.38
CA MET A 93 7.98 12.93 -0.35
C MET A 93 6.58 12.31 -0.43
N GLU A 94 6.04 12.13 -1.64
CA GLU A 94 4.73 11.49 -1.86
C GLU A 94 4.68 10.01 -1.48
N THR A 95 5.83 9.35 -1.36
CA THR A 95 5.89 7.93 -0.97
C THR A 95 5.47 7.71 0.48
N PHE A 96 5.53 8.76 1.32
CA PHE A 96 5.15 8.72 2.73
C PHE A 96 3.76 9.30 3.00
N LEU A 97 3.11 9.84 1.98
CA LEU A 97 1.77 10.40 2.09
C LEU A 97 0.68 9.38 1.71
N PRO A 98 -0.52 9.51 2.29
CA PRO A 98 -1.74 8.90 1.77
C PRO A 98 -1.86 9.02 0.25
N LYS A 99 -1.82 7.90 -0.47
CA LYS A 99 -2.03 7.89 -1.91
C LYS A 99 -3.49 7.59 -2.23
N LYS A 100 -3.98 8.18 -3.32
CA LYS A 100 -5.27 7.79 -3.89
C LYS A 100 -5.13 6.40 -4.49
N ASN A 101 -6.09 5.53 -4.19
CA ASN A 101 -6.19 4.21 -4.79
C ASN A 101 -6.36 4.33 -6.31
N GLY A 102 -5.74 3.43 -7.07
CA GLY A 102 -6.05 3.26 -8.49
C GLY A 102 -7.50 2.79 -8.69
N ILE A 103 -8.03 2.91 -9.91
CA ILE A 103 -9.44 2.62 -10.22
C ILE A 103 -9.87 1.23 -9.73
N TYR A 104 -9.10 0.18 -10.04
CA TYR A 104 -9.39 -1.18 -9.60
C TYR A 104 -9.44 -1.29 -8.06
N LEU A 105 -8.41 -0.77 -7.38
CA LEU A 105 -8.33 -0.85 -5.93
C LEU A 105 -9.43 -0.04 -5.24
N SER A 106 -9.80 1.11 -5.81
CA SER A 106 -10.92 1.92 -5.34
C SER A 106 -12.27 1.24 -5.56
N LEU A 107 -12.40 0.44 -6.63
CA LEU A 107 -13.62 -0.34 -6.89
C LEU A 107 -13.76 -1.48 -5.87
N VAL A 108 -12.66 -2.17 -5.55
CA VAL A 108 -12.68 -3.35 -4.67
C VAL A 108 -12.68 -2.97 -3.19
N LEU A 109 -11.88 -1.98 -2.77
CA LEU A 109 -11.70 -1.60 -1.37
C LEU A 109 -12.41 -0.29 -0.98
N GLY A 110 -13.01 0.41 -1.94
CA GLY A 110 -13.61 1.72 -1.69
C GLY A 110 -12.57 2.80 -1.39
N SER A 111 -12.96 3.76 -0.55
CA SER A 111 -12.14 4.93 -0.20
C SER A 111 -11.11 4.68 0.91
N VAL A 112 -10.82 3.42 1.24
CA VAL A 112 -9.87 3.05 2.30
C VAL A 112 -8.44 3.29 1.84
N ASN A 113 -7.64 3.99 2.64
CA ASN A 113 -6.24 4.25 2.33
C ASN A 113 -5.38 3.03 2.67
N VAL A 114 -4.77 2.40 1.66
CA VAL A 114 -3.87 1.25 1.81
C VAL A 114 -2.38 1.62 1.87
N ASN A 115 -2.07 2.91 2.08
CA ASN A 115 -0.70 3.38 2.14
C ASN A 115 0.00 2.82 3.39
N LEU A 116 1.13 2.17 3.18
CA LEU A 116 2.02 1.65 4.21
C LEU A 116 3.11 2.70 4.45
N PRO A 117 3.02 3.49 5.54
CA PRO A 117 3.86 4.67 5.71
C PRO A 117 5.32 4.35 6.03
N THR A 118 5.57 3.23 6.70
CA THR A 118 6.91 2.85 7.18
C THR A 118 7.54 1.78 6.29
N LYS A 119 8.88 1.75 6.22
CA LYS A 119 9.61 0.69 5.53
C LYS A 119 9.31 -0.69 6.13
N ASP A 120 9.18 -0.76 7.46
CA ASP A 120 8.90 -2.01 8.18
C ASP A 120 7.52 -2.57 7.80
N ALA A 121 6.46 -1.77 7.88
CA ALA A 121 5.13 -2.18 7.41
C ALA A 121 5.10 -2.63 5.93
N LYS A 122 5.93 -2.03 5.05
CA LYS A 122 6.06 -2.49 3.65
C LYS A 122 6.74 -3.86 3.56
N ALA A 123 7.75 -4.10 4.38
CA ALA A 123 8.46 -5.38 4.41
C ALA A 123 7.57 -6.48 5.01
N GLU A 124 6.88 -6.19 6.11
CA GLU A 124 5.94 -7.10 6.78
C GLU A 124 4.80 -7.50 5.84
N TYR A 125 4.14 -6.53 5.21
CA TYR A 125 3.08 -6.83 4.24
C TYR A 125 3.59 -7.65 3.04
N LYS A 126 4.83 -7.39 2.60
CA LYS A 126 5.46 -8.18 1.53
C LYS A 126 5.73 -9.62 2.00
N ASP A 127 6.19 -9.82 3.22
CA ASP A 127 6.39 -11.14 3.80
C ASP A 127 5.07 -11.92 3.90
N GLU A 128 4.01 -11.28 4.41
CA GLU A 128 2.67 -11.88 4.45
C GLU A 128 2.13 -12.25 3.06
N TYR A 129 2.43 -11.44 2.05
CA TYR A 129 2.08 -11.72 0.67
C TYR A 129 2.83 -12.93 0.11
N GLU A 130 4.15 -13.01 0.28
CA GLU A 130 4.94 -14.15 -0.21
C GLU A 130 4.58 -15.43 0.56
N ARG A 131 4.36 -15.33 1.87
CA ARG A 131 3.88 -16.41 2.71
C ARG A 131 2.54 -16.95 2.18
N PHE A 132 1.55 -16.08 1.98
CA PHE A 132 0.25 -16.44 1.41
C PHE A 132 0.41 -17.13 0.05
N LYS A 133 1.19 -16.56 -0.85
CA LYS A 133 1.46 -17.11 -2.17
C LYS A 133 2.01 -18.52 -2.09
N LEU A 134 3.01 -18.74 -1.23
CA LEU A 134 3.64 -20.04 -1.05
C LEU A 134 2.64 -21.07 -0.50
N TYR A 135 1.96 -20.76 0.61
CA TYR A 135 1.01 -21.69 1.24
C TYR A 135 -0.10 -22.11 0.28
N VAL A 136 -0.74 -21.15 -0.39
CA VAL A 136 -1.85 -21.46 -1.31
C VAL A 136 -1.34 -22.21 -2.55
N THR A 137 -0.15 -21.88 -3.07
CA THR A 137 0.45 -22.62 -4.19
C THR A 137 0.72 -24.08 -3.82
N VAL A 138 1.25 -24.34 -2.62
CA VAL A 138 1.47 -25.70 -2.12
C VAL A 138 0.16 -26.47 -2.00
N ILE A 139 -0.90 -25.85 -1.45
CA ILE A 139 -2.23 -26.47 -1.35
C ILE A 139 -2.78 -26.80 -2.75
N LEU A 140 -2.72 -25.85 -3.68
CA LEU A 140 -3.18 -26.04 -5.06
C LEU A 140 -2.41 -27.17 -5.76
N PHE A 141 -1.08 -27.25 -5.55
CA PHE A 141 -0.25 -28.30 -6.10
C PHE A 141 -0.65 -29.68 -5.56
N LEU A 142 -0.84 -29.81 -4.24
CA LEU A 142 -1.28 -31.06 -3.61
C LEU A 142 -2.67 -31.47 -4.08
N LEU A 143 -3.63 -30.54 -4.15
CA LEU A 143 -4.97 -30.81 -4.65
C LEU A 143 -4.95 -31.23 -6.12
N SER A 144 -4.18 -30.54 -6.97
CA SER A 144 -4.00 -30.91 -8.37
C SER A 144 -3.41 -32.31 -8.52
N PHE A 145 -2.43 -32.66 -7.69
CA PHE A 145 -1.81 -33.99 -7.66
C PHE A 145 -2.83 -35.06 -7.26
N ILE A 146 -3.66 -34.81 -6.25
CA ILE A 146 -4.72 -35.74 -5.82
C ILE A 146 -5.76 -35.95 -6.93
N CYS A 147 -6.24 -34.87 -7.55
CA CYS A 147 -7.19 -34.97 -8.67
C CYS A 147 -6.60 -35.75 -9.85
N CYS A 148 -5.33 -35.52 -10.18
CA CYS A 148 -4.70 -36.15 -11.35
C CYS A 148 -4.47 -37.67 -11.18
N PHE A 149 -4.06 -38.11 -9.99
CA PHE A 149 -3.60 -39.50 -9.80
C PHE A 149 -4.57 -40.39 -9.01
N PHE A 150 -5.43 -39.82 -8.17
CA PHE A 150 -6.21 -40.60 -7.20
C PHE A 150 -7.72 -40.45 -7.37
N VAL A 151 -8.22 -39.32 -7.90
CA VAL A 151 -9.63 -38.96 -7.75
C VAL A 151 -10.23 -38.32 -9.01
N ASN A 152 -11.11 -39.05 -9.72
CA ASN A 152 -11.90 -38.53 -10.85
C ASN A 152 -13.29 -38.07 -10.39
N TYR A 153 -13.37 -37.11 -9.46
CA TYR A 153 -14.64 -36.56 -9.00
C TYR A 153 -14.81 -35.11 -9.45
N ARG A 154 -15.85 -34.87 -10.25
CA ARG A 154 -16.24 -33.54 -10.77
C ARG A 154 -16.36 -32.47 -9.67
N PHE A 155 -16.69 -32.86 -8.43
CA PHE A 155 -16.72 -31.94 -7.29
C PHE A 155 -15.34 -31.41 -6.90
N LEU A 156 -14.30 -32.26 -6.89
CA LEU A 156 -12.95 -31.81 -6.55
C LEU A 156 -12.37 -30.91 -7.64
N ASP A 157 -12.68 -31.19 -8.90
CA ASP A 157 -12.28 -30.32 -10.02
C ASP A 157 -12.95 -28.94 -9.93
N ALA A 158 -14.23 -28.90 -9.57
CA ALA A 158 -14.94 -27.65 -9.31
C ALA A 158 -14.34 -26.90 -8.10
N LEU A 159 -14.01 -27.62 -7.01
CA LEU A 159 -13.36 -27.03 -5.84
C LEU A 159 -11.98 -26.45 -6.18
N LEU A 160 -11.18 -27.16 -6.99
CA LEU A 160 -9.88 -26.70 -7.45
C LEU A 160 -9.99 -25.43 -8.31
N ASN A 161 -10.92 -25.40 -9.26
CA ASN A 161 -11.17 -24.22 -10.10
C ASN A 161 -11.69 -23.04 -9.28
N PHE A 162 -12.58 -23.27 -8.32
CA PHE A 162 -13.03 -22.23 -7.38
C PHE A 162 -11.86 -21.66 -6.56
N LEU A 163 -11.00 -22.53 -6.02
CA LEU A 163 -9.81 -22.11 -5.28
C LEU A 163 -8.83 -21.34 -6.16
N LEU A 164 -8.68 -21.70 -7.43
CA LEU A 164 -7.86 -20.94 -8.39
C LEU A 164 -8.42 -19.53 -8.64
N VAL A 165 -9.72 -19.41 -8.90
CA VAL A 165 -10.39 -18.10 -9.06
C VAL A 165 -10.18 -17.25 -7.82
N TRP A 166 -10.45 -17.80 -6.64
CA TRP A 166 -10.26 -17.11 -5.36
C TRP A 166 -8.80 -16.69 -5.14
N TYR A 167 -7.85 -17.57 -5.44
CA TYR A 167 -6.42 -17.33 -5.29
C TYR A 167 -5.96 -16.15 -6.17
N TYR A 168 -6.25 -16.19 -7.47
CA TYR A 168 -5.82 -15.13 -8.39
C TYR A 168 -6.52 -13.79 -8.14
N CYS A 169 -7.80 -13.80 -7.73
CA CYS A 169 -8.47 -12.59 -7.25
C CYS A 169 -7.75 -11.97 -6.04
N THR A 170 -7.49 -12.78 -5.02
CA THR A 170 -6.82 -12.32 -3.79
C THR A 170 -5.41 -11.81 -4.08
N LEU A 171 -4.69 -12.53 -4.92
CA LEU A 171 -3.32 -12.20 -5.32
C LEU A 171 -3.30 -10.86 -6.09
N THR A 172 -4.25 -10.64 -7.00
CA THR A 172 -4.40 -9.36 -7.72
C THR A 172 -4.62 -8.18 -6.78
N ILE A 173 -5.48 -8.35 -5.76
CA ILE A 173 -5.72 -7.30 -4.75
C ILE A 173 -4.41 -7.02 -3.98
N ARG A 174 -3.75 -8.06 -3.48
CA ARG A 174 -2.51 -7.91 -2.70
C ARG A 174 -1.38 -7.28 -3.50
N GLU A 175 -1.22 -7.66 -4.77
CA GLU A 175 -0.23 -7.07 -5.67
C GLU A 175 -0.55 -5.63 -6.03
N THR A 176 -1.82 -5.28 -6.20
CA THR A 176 -2.23 -3.88 -6.44
C THR A 176 -1.88 -2.98 -5.24
N ILE A 177 -2.02 -3.50 -4.02
CA ILE A 177 -1.57 -2.81 -2.79
C ILE A 177 -0.03 -2.67 -2.79
N LEU A 178 0.71 -3.71 -3.16
CA LEU A 178 2.18 -3.64 -3.27
C LEU A 178 2.63 -2.62 -4.31
N ILE A 179 2.01 -2.59 -5.49
CA ILE A 179 2.30 -1.63 -6.58
C ILE A 179 2.04 -0.19 -6.09
N SER A 180 0.91 0.05 -5.43
CA SER A 180 0.56 1.37 -4.87
C SER A 180 1.61 1.87 -3.86
N ASN A 181 2.24 0.93 -3.14
CA ASN A 181 3.27 1.19 -2.13
C ASN A 181 4.72 1.21 -2.66
N GLY A 182 4.91 1.06 -3.98
CA GLY A 182 6.21 1.20 -4.66
C GLY A 182 6.86 -0.10 -5.12
N SER A 183 6.16 -1.24 -5.04
CA SER A 183 6.66 -2.51 -5.58
C SER A 183 6.70 -2.48 -7.11
N ARG A 184 7.77 -3.03 -7.69
CA ARG A 184 8.00 -3.10 -9.14
C ARG A 184 7.45 -4.41 -9.71
N ILE A 185 6.13 -4.57 -9.69
CA ILE A 185 5.46 -5.71 -10.34
C ILE A 185 5.15 -5.32 -11.79
N LYS A 186 5.42 -6.23 -12.73
CA LYS A 186 5.33 -5.90 -14.16
C LYS A 186 3.89 -6.07 -14.65
N GLY A 187 3.41 -5.17 -15.52
CA GLY A 187 2.00 -5.14 -15.93
C GLY A 187 1.50 -6.43 -16.60
N TRP A 188 2.35 -7.13 -17.36
CA TRP A 188 1.98 -8.41 -17.98
C TRP A 188 1.65 -9.48 -16.93
N TRP A 189 2.27 -9.41 -15.75
CA TRP A 189 2.07 -10.39 -14.68
C TRP A 189 0.67 -10.26 -14.11
N VAL A 190 0.23 -9.03 -13.88
CA VAL A 190 -1.14 -8.72 -13.47
C VAL A 190 -2.14 -9.12 -14.56
N PHE A 191 -1.80 -8.90 -15.84
CA PHE A 191 -2.62 -9.34 -16.97
C PHE A 191 -2.81 -10.87 -17.01
N HIS A 192 -1.73 -11.62 -16.77
CA HIS A 192 -1.80 -13.07 -16.65
C HIS A 192 -2.81 -13.50 -15.57
N HIS A 193 -2.82 -12.87 -14.39
CA HIS A 193 -3.78 -13.20 -13.33
C HIS A 193 -5.23 -13.01 -13.75
N TYR A 194 -5.54 -11.94 -14.49
CA TYR A 194 -6.90 -11.72 -15.00
C TYR A 194 -7.33 -12.81 -15.98
N ILE A 195 -6.44 -13.20 -16.90
CA ILE A 195 -6.72 -14.30 -17.84
C ILE A 195 -6.94 -15.60 -17.08
N THR A 196 -6.05 -15.96 -16.14
CA THR A 196 -6.16 -17.22 -15.41
C THR A 196 -7.43 -17.26 -14.56
N THR A 197 -7.79 -16.15 -13.90
CA THR A 197 -9.05 -16.03 -13.14
C THR A 197 -10.26 -16.26 -14.05
N PHE A 198 -10.26 -15.63 -15.23
CA PHE A 198 -11.35 -15.79 -16.19
C PHE A 198 -11.46 -17.23 -16.69
N LEU A 199 -10.34 -17.84 -17.09
CA LEU A 199 -10.31 -19.22 -17.58
C LEU A 199 -10.77 -20.22 -16.51
N SER A 200 -10.27 -20.10 -15.27
CA SER A 200 -10.73 -20.94 -14.15
C SER A 200 -12.21 -20.72 -13.83
N GLY A 201 -12.72 -19.49 -14.00
CA GLY A 201 -14.14 -19.19 -13.87
C GLY A 201 -14.99 -19.88 -14.94
N VAL A 202 -14.55 -19.87 -16.20
CA VAL A 202 -15.22 -20.61 -17.29
C VAL A 202 -15.22 -22.11 -17.01
N MET A 203 -14.08 -22.67 -16.60
CA MET A 203 -13.95 -24.09 -16.25
C MET A 203 -14.80 -24.51 -15.05
N LEU A 204 -15.10 -23.58 -14.13
CA LEU A 204 -16.00 -23.85 -13.01
C LEU A 204 -17.47 -23.98 -13.47
N THR A 205 -17.85 -23.23 -14.52
CA THR A 205 -19.24 -23.17 -15.00
C THR A 205 -19.60 -24.24 -16.04
N TRP A 206 -18.62 -24.94 -16.61
CA TRP A 206 -18.79 -25.95 -17.66
C TRP A 206 -18.61 -27.36 -17.06
#